data_AF-A0A1B1PPG9-F1
#
_entry.id   AF-A0A1B1PPG9-F1
#
_cell.length_a   1.000
_cell.length_b   1.000
_cell.length_c   1.000
_cell.angle_alpha   90.00
_cell.angle_beta   90.00
_cell.angle_gamma   90.00
#
_symmetry.space_group_name_H-M   'P 1'
#
loop_
_entity.id
_entity.type
_entity.pdbx_description
1 polymer ?
#
loop_
_entity_poly.entity_id
_entity_poly.type
_entity_poly.pdbx_seq_one_letter_code
_entity_poly.pdbx_strand_id
1 'polypeptide(L)'
;MTDGPSTSKPRKKWGWMLLLGVILILGGIGALVHPFAASLTVLTISAIAFIIAGALQLWIAFNDETSLGARLAEALLGLLVLAFGVFLLARPERGLEALTWLIAAFFLALGVMRIAIGLSVRERTGWSWLVFAGVVSLVLGVLIMATLPGSATGLLGVFLGIDLISSGIGASLIALHMRNH
;
A
#
# COMPACT_ATOMS: atom_id res chain seq x y z
N MET A 1 -39.49 19.06 30.49
CA MET A 1 -38.30 18.39 31.04
C MET A 1 -38.22 17.03 30.38
N THR A 2 -37.35 16.86 29.40
CA THR A 2 -36.93 15.55 28.86
C THR A 2 -35.46 15.65 28.52
N ASP A 3 -34.71 14.76 29.12
CA ASP A 3 -33.25 14.78 29.26
C ASP A 3 -32.50 14.76 27.92
N GLY A 4 -31.39 15.49 27.85
CA GLY A 4 -30.54 15.58 26.67
C GLY A 4 -29.68 14.34 26.43
N PRO A 5 -29.22 14.09 25.19
CA PRO A 5 -28.17 13.10 24.95
C PRO A 5 -26.78 13.71 25.23
N SER A 6 -26.08 13.07 26.16
CA SER A 6 -24.73 13.38 26.58
C SER A 6 -23.74 13.48 25.41
N THR A 7 -23.02 14.61 25.40
CA THR A 7 -21.81 14.93 24.64
C THR A 7 -20.86 13.72 24.45
N SER A 8 -20.62 13.30 23.21
CA SER A 8 -19.45 12.48 22.91
C SER A 8 -18.20 13.36 23.06
N LYS A 9 -17.42 13.15 24.13
CA LYS A 9 -16.21 13.92 24.45
C LYS A 9 -15.23 13.92 23.25
N PRO A 10 -14.98 15.07 22.59
CA PRO A 10 -14.03 15.18 21.48
C PRO A 10 -12.59 14.76 21.86
N ARG A 11 -12.26 14.85 23.16
CA ARG A 11 -10.92 14.61 23.72
C ARG A 11 -10.44 13.15 23.61
N LYS A 12 -11.33 12.16 23.55
CA LYS A 12 -10.92 10.74 23.54
C LYS A 12 -10.43 10.32 22.15
N LYS A 13 -11.04 10.84 21.07
CA LYS A 13 -10.64 10.57 19.69
C LYS A 13 -9.26 11.16 19.36
N TRP A 14 -8.98 12.34 19.90
CA TRP A 14 -7.67 12.99 19.79
C TRP A 14 -6.52 12.12 20.35
N GLY A 15 -6.67 11.66 21.59
CA GLY A 15 -5.65 10.85 22.26
C GLY A 15 -5.38 9.53 21.53
N TRP A 16 -6.42 8.88 21.02
CA TRP A 16 -6.28 7.67 20.20
C TRP A 16 -5.54 7.91 18.89
N MET A 17 -5.77 9.05 18.25
CA MET A 17 -5.13 9.40 16.98
C MET A 17 -3.66 9.79 17.17
N LEU A 18 -3.32 10.47 18.28
CA LEU A 18 -1.93 10.68 18.68
C LEU A 18 -1.23 9.35 19.00
N LEU A 19 -1.87 8.48 19.77
CA LEU A 19 -1.31 7.17 20.12
C LEU A 19 -1.01 6.36 18.85
N LEU A 20 -1.96 6.35 17.90
CA LEU A 20 -1.76 5.74 16.58
C LEU A 20 -0.54 6.35 15.87
N GLY A 21 -0.42 7.68 15.83
CA GLY A 21 0.71 8.37 15.22
C GLY A 21 2.05 7.98 15.83
N VAL A 22 2.13 7.93 17.17
CA VAL A 22 3.35 7.52 17.88
C VAL A 22 3.68 6.04 17.61
N ILE A 23 2.69 5.15 17.64
CA ILE A 23 2.89 3.72 17.34
C ILE A 23 3.41 3.54 15.91
N LEU A 24 2.84 4.26 14.94
CA LEU A 24 3.27 4.22 13.53
C LEU A 24 4.73 4.69 13.38
N ILE A 25 5.11 5.80 14.02
CA ILE A 25 6.49 6.32 13.97
C ILE A 25 7.47 5.31 14.58
N LEU A 26 7.16 4.77 15.77
CA LEU A 26 8.03 3.80 16.43
C LEU A 26 8.14 2.50 15.62
N GLY A 27 7.01 2.02 15.07
CA GLY A 27 7.00 0.88 14.16
C GLY A 27 7.83 1.10 12.90
N GLY A 28 7.75 2.31 12.32
CA GLY A 28 8.54 2.69 11.15
C GLY A 28 10.03 2.79 11.44
N ILE A 29 10.42 3.35 12.60
CA ILE A 29 11.82 3.33 13.06
C ILE A 29 12.29 1.88 13.25
N GLY A 30 11.49 1.02 13.88
CA GLY A 30 11.80 -0.41 14.01
C GLY A 30 11.98 -1.11 12.67
N ALA A 31 11.15 -0.78 11.68
CA ALA A 31 11.28 -1.30 10.32
C ALA A 31 12.58 -0.86 9.63
N LEU A 32 13.04 0.37 9.87
CA LEU A 32 14.32 0.87 9.34
C LEU A 32 15.54 0.28 10.04
N VAL A 33 15.43 -0.06 11.33
CA VAL A 33 16.51 -0.74 12.08
C VAL A 33 16.73 -2.16 11.59
N HIS A 34 15.65 -2.88 11.23
CA HIS A 34 15.75 -4.24 10.71
C HIS A 34 14.94 -4.43 9.41
N PRO A 35 15.41 -3.85 8.27
CA PRO A 35 14.65 -3.80 7.02
C PRO A 35 14.30 -5.18 6.44
N PHE A 36 15.13 -6.19 6.69
CA PHE A 36 14.87 -7.55 6.22
C PHE A 36 13.64 -8.17 6.91
N ALA A 37 13.51 -8.02 8.23
CA ALA A 37 12.36 -8.55 8.96
C ALA A 37 11.07 -7.79 8.60
N ALA A 38 11.18 -6.47 8.43
CA ALA A 38 10.06 -5.67 7.94
C ALA A 38 9.62 -6.12 6.54
N SER A 39 10.57 -6.39 5.64
CA SER A 39 10.28 -6.91 4.29
C SER A 39 9.57 -8.26 4.33
N LEU A 40 9.99 -9.17 5.21
CA LEU A 40 9.29 -10.44 5.41
C LEU A 40 7.88 -10.26 5.95
N THR A 41 7.68 -9.30 6.85
CA THR A 41 6.35 -8.99 7.39
C THR A 41 5.43 -8.44 6.30
N VAL A 42 5.92 -7.53 5.45
CA VAL A 42 5.19 -7.06 4.26
C VAL A 42 4.83 -8.24 3.38
N LEU A 43 5.80 -9.11 3.07
CA LEU A 43 5.58 -10.30 2.25
C LEU A 43 4.48 -11.19 2.82
N THR A 44 4.51 -11.49 4.11
CA THR A 44 3.52 -12.34 4.75
C THR A 44 2.12 -11.71 4.71
N ILE A 45 2.02 -10.42 5.04
CA ILE A 45 0.75 -9.69 4.99
C ILE A 45 0.20 -9.66 3.56
N SER A 46 1.03 -9.30 2.58
CA SER A 46 0.64 -9.30 1.17
C SER A 46 0.21 -10.68 0.69
N ALA A 47 0.94 -11.74 1.07
CA ALA A 47 0.62 -13.10 0.66
C ALA A 47 -0.73 -13.56 1.22
N ILE A 48 -1.01 -13.30 2.50
CA ILE A 48 -2.31 -13.59 3.11
C ILE A 48 -3.41 -12.79 2.40
N ALA A 49 -3.18 -11.51 2.11
CA ALA A 49 -4.14 -10.69 1.39
C ALA A 49 -4.44 -11.23 -0.02
N PHE A 50 -3.41 -11.65 -0.77
CA PHE A 50 -3.58 -12.29 -2.07
C PHE A 50 -4.32 -13.62 -1.97
N ILE A 51 -4.06 -14.44 -0.94
CA ILE A 51 -4.79 -15.70 -0.73
C ILE A 51 -6.28 -15.40 -0.47
N ILE A 52 -6.59 -14.47 0.43
CA ILE A 52 -7.97 -14.09 0.73
C ILE A 52 -8.66 -13.52 -0.51
N ALA A 53 -8.00 -12.61 -1.24
CA ALA A 53 -8.53 -12.01 -2.46
C ALA A 53 -8.80 -13.07 -3.54
N GLY A 54 -7.85 -13.99 -3.77
CA GLY A 54 -8.00 -15.08 -4.73
C GLY A 54 -9.12 -16.05 -4.35
N ALA A 55 -9.25 -16.39 -3.06
CA ALA A 55 -10.33 -17.24 -2.57
C ALA A 55 -11.71 -16.56 -2.71
N LEU A 56 -11.81 -15.27 -2.40
CA LEU A 56 -13.03 -14.49 -2.56
C LEU A 56 -13.41 -14.35 -4.04
N GLN A 57 -12.43 -14.07 -4.91
CA GLN A 57 -12.65 -13.96 -6.35
C GLN A 57 -13.10 -15.30 -6.95
N LEU A 58 -12.51 -16.41 -6.49
CA LEU A 58 -12.94 -17.74 -6.90
C LEU A 58 -14.37 -18.02 -6.43
N TRP A 59 -14.72 -17.64 -5.20
CA TRP A 59 -16.09 -17.75 -4.69
C TRP A 59 -17.07 -16.95 -5.55
N ILE A 60 -16.75 -15.70 -5.90
CA ILE A 60 -17.57 -14.86 -6.78
C ILE A 60 -17.75 -15.53 -8.15
N ALA A 61 -16.67 -16.02 -8.77
CA ALA A 61 -16.73 -16.69 -10.06
C ALA A 61 -17.66 -17.91 -10.07
N PHE A 62 -17.81 -18.61 -8.93
CA PHE A 62 -18.75 -19.72 -8.81
C PHE A 62 -20.19 -19.30 -8.50
N ASN A 63 -20.38 -18.11 -7.94
CA ASN A 63 -21.66 -17.62 -7.44
C ASN A 63 -22.37 -16.64 -8.40
N ASP A 64 -21.67 -16.18 -9.43
CA ASP A 64 -22.20 -15.23 -10.41
C ASP A 64 -22.87 -15.95 -11.59
N GLU A 65 -24.04 -15.47 -12.02
CA GLU A 65 -24.79 -16.00 -13.18
C GLU A 65 -24.31 -15.41 -14.52
N THR A 66 -23.02 -15.12 -14.61
CA THR A 66 -22.41 -14.54 -15.81
C THR A 66 -22.13 -15.63 -16.85
N SER A 67 -22.02 -15.24 -18.13
CA SER A 67 -21.66 -16.14 -19.24
C SER A 67 -20.47 -17.06 -18.90
N LEU A 68 -20.49 -18.30 -19.38
CA LEU A 68 -19.44 -19.31 -19.15
C LEU A 68 -18.03 -18.78 -19.41
N GLY A 69 -17.84 -17.94 -20.43
CA GLY A 69 -16.55 -17.35 -20.76
C GLY A 69 -16.03 -16.39 -19.69
N ALA A 70 -16.88 -15.48 -19.19
CA ALA A 70 -16.51 -14.57 -18.12
C ALA A 70 -16.26 -15.31 -16.80
N ARG A 71 -17.09 -16.31 -16.49
CA ARG A 71 -16.93 -17.17 -15.31
C ARG A 71 -15.59 -17.90 -15.29
N LEU A 72 -15.19 -18.49 -16.42
CA LEU A 72 -13.89 -19.16 -16.55
C LEU A 72 -12.73 -18.15 -16.44
N ALA A 73 -12.87 -16.96 -17.02
CA ALA A 73 -11.86 -15.92 -16.91
C ALA A 73 -11.67 -15.46 -15.46
N GLU A 74 -12.76 -15.22 -14.72
CA GLU A 74 -12.71 -14.83 -13.31
C GLU A 74 -12.16 -15.94 -12.41
N ALA A 75 -12.57 -17.20 -12.65
CA ALA A 75 -12.04 -18.33 -11.92
C ALA A 75 -10.53 -18.52 -12.16
N LEU A 76 -10.08 -18.35 -13.41
CA LEU A 76 -8.65 -18.44 -13.76
C LEU A 76 -7.86 -17.30 -13.12
N LEU A 77 -8.38 -16.07 -13.13
CA LEU A 77 -7.76 -14.93 -12.45
C LEU A 77 -7.70 -15.13 -10.93
N GLY A 78 -8.80 -15.55 -10.32
CA GLY A 78 -8.84 -15.85 -8.88
C GLY A 78 -7.86 -16.96 -8.49
N LEU A 79 -7.78 -18.02 -9.30
CA LEU A 79 -6.80 -19.10 -9.11
C LEU A 79 -5.37 -18.60 -9.24
N LEU A 80 -5.07 -17.74 -10.22
CA LEU A 80 -3.75 -17.16 -10.40
C LEU A 80 -3.35 -16.29 -9.20
N VAL A 81 -4.26 -15.46 -8.71
CA VAL A 81 -4.05 -14.60 -7.53
C VAL A 81 -3.83 -15.44 -6.28
N LEU A 82 -4.64 -16.48 -6.08
CA LEU A 82 -4.48 -17.44 -4.98
C LEU A 82 -3.11 -18.14 -5.05
N ALA A 83 -2.76 -18.67 -6.22
CA ALA A 83 -1.49 -19.36 -6.45
C ALA A 83 -0.29 -18.43 -6.22
N PHE A 84 -0.40 -17.16 -6.64
CA PHE A 84 0.62 -16.16 -6.36
C PHE A 84 0.80 -15.93 -4.86
N GLY A 85 -0.30 -15.77 -4.10
CA GLY A 85 -0.24 -15.65 -2.64
C GLY A 85 0.40 -16.85 -1.95
N VAL A 86 0.05 -18.07 -2.37
CA VAL A 86 0.67 -19.30 -1.87
C VAL A 86 2.15 -19.38 -2.24
N PHE A 87 2.52 -19.00 -3.47
CA PHE A 87 3.90 -18.96 -3.94
C PHE A 87 4.77 -18.02 -3.09
N LEU A 88 4.25 -16.84 -2.72
CA LEU A 88 4.95 -15.90 -1.85
C LEU A 88 5.33 -16.52 -0.51
N LEU A 89 4.43 -17.31 0.12
CA LEU A 89 4.72 -17.99 1.39
C LEU A 89 5.63 -19.21 1.23
N ALA A 90 5.48 -19.95 0.14
CA ALA A 90 6.27 -21.16 -0.10
C ALA A 90 7.75 -20.86 -0.39
N ARG A 91 8.04 -19.70 -1.00
CA ARG A 91 9.39 -19.28 -1.41
C ARG A 91 9.60 -17.80 -1.07
N PRO A 92 9.76 -17.43 0.21
CA PRO A 92 9.86 -16.04 0.64
C PRO A 92 11.01 -15.30 -0.04
N GLU A 93 12.13 -15.97 -0.33
CA GLU A 93 13.28 -15.40 -1.04
C GLU A 93 12.89 -14.86 -2.43
N ARG A 94 12.17 -15.66 -3.22
CA ARG A 94 11.67 -15.24 -4.54
C ARG A 94 10.43 -14.37 -4.44
N GLY A 95 9.66 -14.52 -3.37
CA GLY A 95 8.48 -13.69 -3.12
C GLY A 95 8.85 -12.23 -2.88
N LEU A 96 9.96 -11.95 -2.19
CA LEU A 96 10.47 -10.58 -2.01
C LEU A 96 10.85 -9.96 -3.35
N GLU A 97 11.53 -10.71 -4.22
CA GLU A 97 11.84 -10.27 -5.58
C GLU A 97 10.58 -10.00 -6.39
N ALA A 98 9.61 -10.92 -6.37
CA ALA A 98 8.36 -10.79 -7.12
C ALA A 98 7.55 -9.56 -6.67
N LEU A 99 7.43 -9.33 -5.36
CA LEU A 99 6.76 -8.15 -4.81
C LEU A 99 7.52 -6.86 -5.16
N THR A 100 8.85 -6.89 -5.16
CA THR A 100 9.65 -5.72 -5.55
C THR A 100 9.47 -5.39 -7.04
N TRP A 101 9.42 -6.39 -7.91
CA TRP A 101 9.07 -6.21 -9.33
C TRP A 101 7.67 -5.62 -9.50
N LEU A 102 6.70 -6.11 -8.72
CA LEU A 102 5.34 -5.59 -8.73
C LEU A 102 5.31 -4.10 -8.32
N ILE A 103 6.06 -3.73 -7.27
CA ILE A 103 6.19 -2.34 -6.86
C ILE A 103 6.88 -1.50 -7.93
N ALA A 104 7.95 -1.99 -8.54
CA ALA A 104 8.63 -1.29 -9.61
C ALA A 104 7.67 -1.00 -10.79
N ALA A 105 6.93 -2.02 -11.22
CA ALA A 105 5.92 -1.89 -12.26
C ALA A 105 4.81 -0.89 -11.87
N PHE A 106 4.36 -0.92 -10.61
CA PHE A 106 3.39 0.04 -10.07
C PHE A 106 3.91 1.48 -10.12
N PHE A 107 5.16 1.73 -9.69
CA PHE A 107 5.77 3.06 -9.76
C PHE A 107 5.92 3.55 -11.19
N LEU A 108 6.28 2.67 -12.13
CA LEU A 108 6.34 3.01 -13.54
C LEU A 108 4.98 3.41 -14.09
N ALA A 109 3.95 2.57 -13.88
CA ALA A 109 2.60 2.83 -14.34
C ALA A 109 2.02 4.12 -13.72
N LEU A 110 2.21 4.30 -12.40
CA LEU A 110 1.80 5.50 -11.68
C LEU A 110 2.52 6.75 -12.21
N GLY A 111 3.81 6.65 -12.50
CA GLY A 111 4.60 7.74 -13.09
C GLY A 111 4.09 8.15 -14.46
N VAL A 112 3.87 7.19 -15.36
CA VAL A 112 3.27 7.43 -16.69
C VAL A 112 1.90 8.09 -16.55
N MET A 113 1.03 7.54 -15.69
CA MET A 113 -0.30 8.07 -15.49
C MET A 113 -0.29 9.50 -14.93
N ARG A 114 0.56 9.80 -13.93
CA ARG A 114 0.71 11.16 -13.37
C ARG A 114 1.21 12.16 -14.39
N ILE A 115 2.17 11.77 -15.25
CA ILE A 115 2.65 12.62 -16.33
C ILE A 115 1.54 12.85 -17.35
N ALA A 116 0.83 11.79 -17.77
CA ALA A 116 -0.26 11.89 -18.74
C ALA A 116 -1.40 12.78 -18.23
N ILE A 117 -1.87 12.56 -16.99
CA ILE A 117 -2.89 13.38 -16.33
C ILE A 117 -2.40 14.80 -16.17
N GLY A 118 -1.15 14.98 -15.71
CA GLY A 118 -0.55 16.30 -15.65
C GLY A 118 -0.70 16.98 -17.00
N LEU A 119 -0.10 16.45 -18.05
CA LEU A 119 -0.12 17.05 -19.38
C LEU A 119 -1.53 17.35 -19.91
N SER A 120 -2.57 16.62 -19.49
CA SER A 120 -3.95 16.92 -19.85
C SER A 120 -4.61 18.04 -19.03
N VAL A 121 -4.16 18.30 -17.80
CA VAL A 121 -4.70 19.37 -16.92
C VAL A 121 -3.80 20.59 -16.81
N ARG A 122 -3.06 20.93 -17.88
CA ARG A 122 -2.11 22.07 -17.92
C ARG A 122 -2.68 23.42 -17.45
N GLU A 123 -3.99 23.60 -17.55
CA GLU A 123 -4.70 24.82 -17.14
C GLU A 123 -4.96 24.91 -15.63
N ARG A 124 -4.75 23.84 -14.87
CA ARG A 124 -4.96 23.79 -13.41
C ARG A 124 -3.67 24.15 -12.66
N THR A 125 -3.80 24.96 -11.62
CA THR A 125 -2.72 25.24 -10.66
C THR A 125 -2.24 23.94 -10.03
N GLY A 126 -0.93 23.67 -10.11
CA GLY A 126 -0.32 22.42 -9.60
C GLY A 126 -0.01 21.37 -10.67
N TRP A 127 -0.32 21.62 -11.95
CA TRP A 127 0.04 20.74 -13.06
C TRP A 127 1.53 20.33 -13.07
N SER A 128 2.42 21.32 -12.97
CA SER A 128 3.87 21.09 -13.03
C SER A 128 4.36 20.22 -11.87
N TRP A 129 3.74 20.36 -10.69
CA TRP A 129 4.01 19.51 -9.54
C TRP A 129 3.58 18.06 -9.79
N LEU A 130 2.43 17.86 -10.44
CA LEU A 130 1.94 16.53 -10.77
C LEU A 130 2.86 15.82 -11.79
N VAL A 131 3.33 16.56 -12.81
CA VAL A 131 4.30 16.04 -13.79
C VAL A 131 5.63 15.72 -13.11
N PHE A 132 6.15 16.62 -12.27
CA PHE A 132 7.37 16.38 -11.50
C PHE A 132 7.24 15.13 -10.62
N ALA A 133 6.14 14.99 -9.88
CA ALA A 133 5.86 13.80 -9.08
C ALA A 133 5.79 12.53 -9.93
N GLY A 134 5.26 12.62 -11.16
CA GLY A 134 5.25 11.51 -12.11
C GLY A 134 6.64 11.12 -12.61
N VAL A 135 7.50 12.10 -12.91
CA VAL A 135 8.91 11.87 -13.27
C VAL A 135 9.66 11.21 -12.12
N VAL A 136 9.49 11.70 -10.89
CA VAL A 136 10.08 11.08 -9.69
C VAL A 136 9.61 9.63 -9.54
N SER A 137 8.32 9.35 -9.73
CA SER A 137 7.79 7.98 -9.69
C SER A 137 8.40 7.08 -10.77
N LEU A 138 8.58 7.57 -12.00
CA LEU A 138 9.26 6.84 -13.06
C LEU A 138 10.71 6.52 -12.70
N VAL A 139 11.47 7.54 -12.24
CA VAL A 139 12.87 7.38 -11.85
C VAL A 139 12.99 6.35 -10.72
N LEU A 140 12.12 6.42 -9.72
CA LEU A 140 12.07 5.42 -8.65
C LEU A 140 11.82 4.02 -9.22
N GLY A 141 10.81 3.83 -10.08
CA GLY A 141 10.53 2.53 -10.71
C GLY A 141 11.73 1.96 -11.47
N VAL A 142 12.42 2.79 -12.26
CA VAL A 142 13.63 2.39 -13.01
C VAL A 142 14.78 2.06 -12.06
N LEU A 143 15.01 2.87 -11.02
CA LEU A 143 16.07 2.62 -10.03
C LEU A 143 15.83 1.32 -9.28
N ILE A 144 14.58 1.01 -8.93
CA ILE A 144 14.22 -0.27 -8.30
C ILE A 144 14.59 -1.42 -9.23
N MET A 145 14.23 -1.34 -10.52
CA MET A 145 14.60 -2.38 -11.50
C MET A 145 16.11 -2.53 -11.67
N ALA A 146 16.87 -1.44 -11.62
CA ALA A 146 18.32 -1.46 -11.77
C ALA A 146 19.06 -2.02 -10.53
N THR A 147 18.48 -1.87 -9.34
CA THR A 147 19.06 -2.31 -8.05
C THR A 147 18.59 -3.70 -7.59
N LEU A 148 17.57 -4.24 -8.25
CA LEU A 148 17.00 -5.57 -8.01
C LEU A 148 18.00 -6.75 -8.00
N PRO A 149 19.08 -6.79 -8.82
CA PRO A 149 19.99 -7.95 -8.84
C PRO A 149 20.73 -8.24 -7.52
N GLY A 150 20.71 -7.34 -6.53
CA GLY A 150 21.40 -7.55 -5.25
C GLY A 150 20.73 -6.98 -3.99
N SER A 151 19.66 -6.17 -4.09
CA SER A 151 19.12 -5.41 -2.94
C SER A 151 17.62 -5.62 -2.67
N ALA A 152 16.98 -6.61 -3.32
CA ALA A 152 15.55 -6.89 -3.17
C ALA A 152 15.13 -7.22 -1.73
N THR A 153 16.04 -7.76 -0.92
CA THR A 153 15.76 -8.32 0.40
C THR A 153 15.40 -7.30 1.48
N GLY A 154 15.75 -6.03 1.32
CA GLY A 154 15.47 -4.98 2.32
C GLY A 154 14.55 -3.85 1.83
N LEU A 155 14.32 -3.76 0.53
CA LEU A 155 13.70 -2.59 -0.09
C LEU A 155 12.26 -2.39 0.40
N LEU A 156 11.48 -3.47 0.45
CA LEU A 156 10.08 -3.44 0.93
C LEU A 156 9.98 -2.92 2.37
N GLY A 157 10.91 -3.33 3.23
CA GLY A 157 10.97 -2.91 4.62
C GLY A 157 11.36 -1.44 4.77
N VAL A 158 12.25 -0.94 3.92
CA VAL A 158 12.58 0.49 3.87
C VAL A 158 11.37 1.31 3.41
N PHE A 159 10.70 0.88 2.33
CA PHE A 159 9.47 1.52 1.86
C PHE A 159 8.39 1.54 2.94
N LEU A 160 8.16 0.41 3.62
CA LEU A 160 7.22 0.33 4.74
C LEU A 160 7.62 1.26 5.89
N GLY A 161 8.91 1.29 6.26
CA GLY A 161 9.40 2.14 7.34
C GLY A 161 9.17 3.63 7.06
N ILE A 162 9.47 4.07 5.83
CA ILE A 162 9.22 5.45 5.38
C ILE A 162 7.71 5.75 5.38
N ASP A 163 6.90 4.82 4.87
CA ASP A 163 5.44 4.98 4.82
C ASP A 163 4.81 5.07 6.23
N LEU A 164 5.23 4.21 7.16
CA LEU A 164 4.80 4.21 8.56
C LEU A 164 5.18 5.52 9.27
N ILE A 165 6.40 6.02 9.05
CA ILE A 165 6.84 7.30 9.64
C ILE A 165 6.03 8.45 9.05
N SER A 166 5.87 8.51 7.73
CA SER A 166 5.09 9.55 7.05
C SER A 166 3.63 9.57 7.52
N SER A 167 3.00 8.39 7.55
CA SER A 167 1.63 8.21 8.05
C SER A 167 1.50 8.55 9.53
N GLY A 168 2.49 8.20 10.35
CA GLY A 168 2.52 8.51 11.77
C GLY A 168 2.68 10.00 12.06
N ILE A 169 3.50 10.71 11.29
CA ILE A 169 3.59 12.17 11.32
C ILE A 169 2.25 12.78 10.93
N GLY A 170 1.63 12.32 9.85
CA GLY A 170 0.31 12.78 9.40
C GLY A 170 -0.77 12.60 10.48
N ALA A 171 -0.88 11.40 11.06
CA ALA A 171 -1.82 11.12 12.13
C ALA A 171 -1.58 12.01 13.37
N SER A 172 -0.30 12.23 13.71
CA SER A 172 0.09 13.11 14.83
C SER A 172 -0.30 14.57 14.58
N LEU A 173 -0.10 15.07 13.35
CA LEU A 173 -0.48 16.44 12.96
C LEU A 173 -1.99 16.65 12.96
N ILE A 174 -2.76 15.69 12.43
CA ILE A 174 -4.23 15.78 12.44
C ILE A 174 -4.73 15.73 13.88
N ALA A 175 -4.13 14.89 14.72
CA ALA A 175 -4.43 14.91 16.13
C ALA A 175 -4.14 16.30 16.70
N LEU A 176 -2.93 16.85 16.58
CA LEU A 176 -2.63 18.19 17.10
C LEU A 176 -3.62 19.27 16.61
N HIS A 177 -4.11 19.19 15.38
CA HIS A 177 -5.20 20.06 14.90
C HIS A 177 -6.54 19.83 15.61
N MET A 178 -6.96 18.57 15.82
CA MET A 178 -8.16 18.23 16.60
C MET A 178 -8.06 18.59 18.10
N ARG A 179 -6.87 18.89 18.62
CA ARG A 179 -6.72 19.46 19.97
C ARG A 179 -7.10 20.94 20.02
N ASN A 180 -6.78 21.65 18.93
CA ASN A 180 -6.83 23.10 18.85
C ASN A 180 -8.20 23.63 18.38
N HIS A 181 -9.11 22.75 17.97
CA HIS A 181 -10.50 23.01 17.61
C HIS A 181 -11.45 22.19 18.49
#